data_AF-A0A7J7ETK4-F1
#
_entry.id   AF-A0A7J7ETK4-F1
#
_cell.length_a   1.000
_cell.length_b   1.000
_cell.length_c   1.000
_cell.angle_alpha   90.00
_cell.angle_beta   90.00
_cell.angle_gamma   90.00
#
_symmetry.space_group_name_H-M   'P 1'
#
loop_
_entity.id
_entity.type
_entity.pdbx_description
1 polymer ?
#
loop_
_entity_poly.entity_id
_entity_poly.type
_entity_poly.pdbx_seq_one_letter_code
_entity_poly.pdbx_strand_id
1 'polypeptide(L)'
;MVRTVILFTQKDDLAGDSLQDYVRCTDNHALWEMVADCEGRACVFDNRATSEQREVQVAELMALVEQLVGVHWGAPYTNDLYCLAQALGCMCSKEQLHRVAETVAAHLQRERGHGLLAMLQEWRRAPWSRAMLGVATLLVALGLLYLLLSTHREDGLGDVNPD
;
A
#
# COMPACT_ATOMS: atom_id res chain seq x y z
N MET A 1 13.78 -3.62 -12.72
CA MET A 1 13.91 -5.04 -12.35
C MET A 1 13.89 -5.14 -10.84
N VAL A 2 13.12 -6.09 -10.32
CA VAL A 2 12.84 -6.27 -8.89
C VAL A 2 14.07 -6.89 -8.21
N ARG A 3 14.44 -6.39 -7.03
CA ARG A 3 15.64 -6.83 -6.27
C ARG A 3 15.29 -7.52 -4.96
N THR A 4 14.18 -8.24 -4.95
CA THR A 4 13.57 -8.81 -3.75
C THR A 4 13.54 -10.34 -3.85
N VAL A 5 13.77 -10.99 -2.72
CA VAL A 5 13.56 -12.42 -2.49
C VAL A 5 12.49 -12.55 -1.41
N ILE A 6 11.51 -13.42 -1.61
CA ILE A 6 10.45 -13.64 -0.63
C ILE A 6 10.86 -14.79 0.30
N LEU A 7 10.77 -14.54 1.60
CA LEU A 7 11.10 -15.52 2.64
C LEU A 7 9.82 -15.95 3.36
N PHE A 8 9.41 -17.19 3.16
CA PHE A 8 8.36 -17.82 3.94
C PHE A 8 8.96 -18.39 5.23
N THR A 9 8.24 -18.29 6.33
CA THR A 9 8.63 -18.88 7.61
C THR A 9 7.62 -19.97 7.99
N GLN A 10 7.93 -20.75 9.03
CA GLN A 10 7.10 -21.88 9.46
C GLN A 10 7.02 -22.97 8.39
N LYS A 11 8.19 -23.43 7.90
CA LYS A 11 8.29 -24.51 6.90
C LYS A 11 7.50 -25.76 7.28
N ASP A 12 7.37 -26.06 8.57
CA ASP A 12 6.64 -27.22 9.07
C ASP A 12 5.15 -27.20 8.70
N ASP A 13 4.56 -26.02 8.50
CA ASP A 13 3.15 -25.85 8.09
C ASP A 13 2.91 -26.30 6.64
N LEU A 14 3.96 -26.45 5.84
CA LEU A 14 3.86 -27.03 4.50
C LEU A 14 3.60 -28.55 4.56
N ALA A 15 3.69 -29.20 5.73
CA ALA A 15 3.42 -30.62 5.91
C ALA A 15 4.19 -31.56 4.94
N GLY A 16 5.33 -31.11 4.43
CA GLY A 16 6.16 -31.83 3.46
C GLY A 16 5.92 -31.44 1.99
N ASP A 17 4.93 -30.60 1.69
CA ASP A 17 4.69 -30.05 0.37
C ASP A 17 5.77 -29.05 -0.04
N SER A 18 5.94 -28.86 -1.35
CA SER A 18 6.88 -27.88 -1.87
C SER A 18 6.32 -26.45 -1.76
N LEU A 19 7.20 -25.47 -1.54
CA LEU A 19 6.81 -24.06 -1.57
C LEU A 19 6.20 -23.66 -2.92
N GLN A 20 6.68 -24.25 -4.02
CA GLN A 20 6.14 -23.97 -5.35
C GLN A 20 4.68 -24.41 -5.47
N ASP A 21 4.34 -25.57 -4.92
CA ASP A 21 2.96 -26.07 -4.94
C ASP A 21 2.06 -25.20 -4.06
N TYR A 22 2.54 -24.81 -2.87
CA TYR A 22 1.81 -23.87 -2.01
C TYR A 22 1.51 -22.55 -2.72
N VAL A 23 2.50 -21.93 -3.37
CA VAL A 23 2.30 -20.66 -4.09
C VAL A 23 1.39 -20.84 -5.31
N ARG A 24 1.46 -21.96 -6.02
CA ARG A 24 0.61 -22.22 -7.20
C ARG A 24 -0.85 -22.48 -6.84
N CYS A 25 -1.08 -23.11 -5.69
CA CYS A 25 -2.41 -23.52 -5.24
C CYS A 25 -3.05 -22.55 -4.24
N THR A 26 -2.41 -21.41 -3.95
CA THR A 26 -2.95 -20.43 -3.00
C THR A 26 -4.15 -19.69 -3.60
N ASP A 27 -5.23 -19.58 -2.82
CA ASP A 27 -6.37 -18.71 -3.16
C ASP A 27 -6.04 -17.21 -2.94
N ASN A 28 -4.89 -16.91 -2.33
CA ASN A 28 -4.44 -15.55 -2.09
C ASN A 28 -3.77 -14.98 -3.35
N HIS A 29 -4.58 -14.36 -4.22
CA HIS A 29 -4.09 -13.75 -5.45
C HIS A 29 -2.97 -12.72 -5.21
N ALA A 30 -3.05 -11.93 -4.14
CA ALA A 30 -2.02 -10.92 -3.84
C ALA A 30 -0.67 -11.57 -3.50
N LEU A 31 -0.69 -12.71 -2.81
CA LEU A 31 0.52 -13.49 -2.54
C LEU A 31 1.11 -14.05 -3.83
N TRP A 32 0.28 -14.63 -4.69
CA TRP A 32 0.70 -15.17 -5.98
C TRP A 32 1.34 -14.07 -6.86
N GLU A 33 0.68 -12.92 -6.95
CA GLU A 33 1.15 -11.76 -7.71
C GLU A 33 2.47 -11.22 -7.15
N MET A 34 2.60 -11.10 -5.83
CA MET A 34 3.85 -10.69 -5.19
C MET A 34 5.01 -11.64 -5.51
N VAL A 35 4.78 -12.94 -5.53
CA VAL A 35 5.80 -13.93 -5.93
C VAL A 35 6.13 -13.82 -7.41
N ALA A 36 5.13 -13.60 -8.27
CA ALA A 36 5.33 -13.38 -9.69
C ALA A 36 6.14 -12.09 -9.97
N ASP A 37 5.87 -11.00 -9.27
CA ASP A 37 6.63 -9.73 -9.33
C ASP A 37 8.08 -9.91 -8.90
N CYS A 38 8.33 -10.82 -7.96
CA CYS A 38 9.68 -11.22 -7.56
C CYS A 38 10.29 -12.28 -8.50
N GLU A 39 9.73 -12.46 -9.70
CA GLU A 39 10.16 -13.44 -10.72
C GLU A 39 10.26 -14.87 -10.16
N GLY A 40 9.39 -15.22 -9.22
CA GLY A 40 9.36 -16.53 -8.57
C GLY A 40 10.47 -16.75 -7.54
N ARG A 41 11.30 -15.74 -7.21
CA ARG A 41 12.33 -15.85 -6.17
C ARG A 41 11.70 -15.94 -4.79
N ALA A 42 11.50 -17.17 -4.33
CA ALA A 42 10.98 -17.46 -3.01
C ALA A 42 11.72 -18.64 -2.36
N CYS A 43 11.85 -18.61 -1.03
CA CYS A 43 12.40 -19.70 -0.22
C CYS A 43 11.60 -19.84 1.08
N VAL A 44 11.74 -20.98 1.75
CA VAL A 44 11.01 -21.29 2.99
C VAL A 44 11.95 -21.72 4.10
N PHE A 45 11.75 -21.14 5.29
CA PHE A 45 12.59 -21.32 6.46
C PHE A 45 11.82 -21.95 7.62
N ASP A 46 12.47 -22.90 8.28
CA ASP A 46 12.16 -23.26 9.65
C ASP A 46 13.18 -22.57 10.59
N ASN A 47 12.73 -21.53 11.29
CA ASN A 47 13.57 -20.79 12.23
C ASN A 47 13.94 -21.60 13.49
N ARG A 48 13.31 -22.77 13.69
CA ARG A 48 13.56 -23.70 14.79
C ARG A 48 14.47 -24.85 14.38
N ALA A 49 14.92 -24.87 13.13
CA ALA A 49 15.77 -25.91 12.57
C ALA A 49 17.08 -26.10 13.35
N THR A 50 17.56 -27.34 13.34
CA THR A 50 18.88 -27.71 13.88
C THR A 50 20.00 -27.00 13.12
N SER A 51 21.23 -27.02 13.65
CA SER A 51 22.37 -26.35 12.98
C SER A 51 22.58 -26.85 11.55
N GLU A 52 22.53 -28.18 11.34
CA GLU A 52 22.73 -28.79 10.04
C GLU A 52 21.62 -28.40 9.04
N GLN A 53 20.36 -28.49 9.47
CA GLN A 53 19.22 -28.08 8.65
C GLN A 53 19.22 -26.59 8.32
N ARG A 54 19.71 -25.76 9.26
CA ARG A 54 19.86 -24.32 9.06
C ARG A 54 20.91 -24.00 8.01
N GLU A 55 22.05 -24.68 8.02
CA GLU A 55 23.09 -24.50 7.01
C GLU A 55 22.56 -24.78 5.60
N VAL A 56 21.75 -25.84 5.44
CA VAL A 56 21.09 -26.17 4.17
C VAL A 56 20.14 -25.06 3.71
N GLN A 57 19.27 -24.57 4.59
CA GLN A 57 18.30 -23.50 4.25
C GLN A 57 19.00 -22.16 3.95
N VAL A 58 20.08 -21.85 4.66
CA VAL A 58 20.89 -20.65 4.38
C VAL A 58 21.58 -20.78 3.02
N ALA A 59 22.09 -21.97 2.66
CA ALA A 59 22.69 -22.19 1.35
C ALA A 59 21.67 -22.00 0.21
N GLU A 60 20.43 -22.46 0.38
CA GLU A 60 19.34 -22.23 -0.58
C GLU A 60 19.04 -20.73 -0.77
N LEU A 61 18.96 -19.96 0.32
CA LEU A 61 18.78 -18.51 0.27
C LEU A 61 19.96 -17.82 -0.42
N MET A 62 21.19 -18.20 -0.08
CA MET A 62 22.39 -17.60 -0.67
C MET A 62 22.47 -17.86 -2.17
N ALA A 63 22.07 -19.04 -2.65
CA ALA A 63 22.00 -19.32 -4.09
C ALA A 63 21.03 -18.37 -4.83
N LEU A 64 19.87 -18.07 -4.24
CA LEU A 64 18.93 -17.08 -4.79
C LEU A 64 19.53 -15.66 -4.79
N VAL A 65 20.22 -15.29 -3.73
CA VAL A 65 20.91 -13.98 -3.63
C VAL A 65 22.01 -13.87 -4.67
N GLU A 66 22.84 -14.90 -4.85
CA GLU A 66 23.90 -14.94 -5.85
C GLU A 66 23.35 -14.83 -7.27
N GLN A 67 22.27 -15.55 -7.58
CA GLN A 67 21.57 -15.41 -8.86
C GLN A 67 21.06 -13.98 -9.06
N LEU A 68 20.43 -13.40 -8.04
CA LEU A 68 19.91 -12.03 -8.11
C LEU A 68 21.03 -11.01 -8.34
N VAL A 69 22.13 -11.13 -7.61
CA VAL A 69 23.32 -10.29 -7.76
C VAL A 69 23.93 -10.45 -9.16
N GLY A 70 23.98 -11.69 -9.68
CA GLY A 70 24.47 -12.00 -11.03
C GLY A 70 23.65 -11.33 -12.13
N VAL A 71 22.32 -11.40 -12.06
CA VAL A 71 21.40 -10.69 -12.99
C VAL A 71 21.62 -9.17 -12.96
N HIS A 72 22.03 -8.64 -11.80
CA HIS A 72 22.35 -7.23 -11.63
C HIS A 72 23.83 -6.88 -11.81
N TRP A 73 24.65 -7.78 -12.37
CA TRP A 73 26.06 -7.53 -12.65
C TRP A 73 26.86 -7.09 -11.41
N GLY A 74 26.48 -7.59 -10.24
CA GLY A 74 27.08 -7.18 -8.97
C GLY A 74 26.59 -5.84 -8.43
N ALA A 75 25.73 -5.11 -9.16
CA ALA A 75 25.29 -3.79 -8.73
C ALA A 75 24.27 -3.88 -7.57
N PRO A 76 24.52 -3.19 -6.44
CA PRO A 76 23.56 -3.13 -5.35
C PRO A 76 22.30 -2.36 -5.77
N TYR A 77 21.21 -2.55 -5.02
CA TYR A 77 20.06 -1.67 -5.12
C TYR A 77 20.48 -0.23 -4.77
N THR A 78 20.02 0.74 -5.57
CA THR A 78 20.23 2.17 -5.32
C THR A 78 18.97 2.95 -5.68
N ASN A 79 18.79 4.10 -5.04
CA ASN A 79 17.80 5.12 -5.32
C ASN A 79 18.36 6.49 -4.90
N ASP A 80 17.59 7.56 -5.08
CA ASP A 80 18.03 8.92 -4.73
C ASP A 80 18.51 9.06 -3.28
N LEU A 81 17.91 8.31 -2.35
CA LEU A 81 18.31 8.29 -0.94
C LEU A 81 19.68 7.63 -0.73
N TYR A 82 19.96 6.51 -1.39
CA TYR A 82 21.27 5.87 -1.33
C TYR A 82 22.35 6.73 -2.00
N CYS A 83 22.03 7.37 -3.14
CA CYS A 83 22.92 8.34 -3.78
C CYS A 83 23.25 9.52 -2.85
N LEU A 84 22.23 10.08 -2.17
CA LEU A 84 22.42 11.13 -1.17
C LEU A 84 23.28 10.65 -0.01
N ALA A 85 22.99 9.47 0.56
CA ALA A 85 23.76 8.91 1.66
C ALA A 85 25.24 8.71 1.28
N GLN A 86 25.52 8.26 0.06
CA GLN A 86 26.89 8.10 -0.44
C GLN A 86 27.60 9.44 -0.65
N ALA A 87 26.92 10.45 -1.22
CA ALA A 87 27.47 11.79 -1.40
C ALA A 87 27.78 12.48 -0.05
N LEU A 88 26.98 12.21 0.97
CA LEU A 88 27.18 12.70 2.33
C LEU A 88 28.18 11.86 3.14
N GLY A 89 28.70 10.75 2.59
CA GLY A 89 29.57 9.80 3.30
C GLY A 89 30.92 10.38 3.77
N CYS A 90 31.28 11.59 3.33
CA CYS A 90 32.43 12.35 3.82
C CYS A 90 32.10 13.34 4.96
N MET A 91 30.83 13.44 5.40
CA MET A 91 30.39 14.32 6.47
C MET A 91 30.45 13.66 7.86
N CYS A 92 30.28 14.46 8.93
CA CYS A 92 30.09 13.94 10.28
C CYS A 92 28.81 13.07 10.35
N SER A 93 28.91 11.89 10.96
CA SER A 93 27.85 10.86 11.03
C SER A 93 26.47 11.42 11.46
N LYS A 94 26.44 12.39 12.38
CA LYS A 94 25.18 13.00 12.85
C LYS A 94 24.47 13.85 11.78
N GLU A 95 25.23 14.56 10.96
CA GLU A 95 24.68 15.46 9.94
C GLU A 95 24.25 14.70 8.68
N GLN A 96 24.98 13.63 8.35
CA GLN A 96 24.54 12.64 7.36
C GLN A 96 23.17 12.04 7.74
N LEU A 97 23.03 11.56 8.99
CA LEU A 97 21.81 10.91 9.44
C LEU A 97 20.61 11.86 9.43
N HIS A 98 20.82 13.12 9.84
CA HIS A 98 19.77 14.13 9.84
C HIS A 98 19.25 14.43 8.43
N ARG A 99 20.14 14.67 7.46
CA ARG A 99 19.73 14.97 6.07
C ARG A 99 19.07 13.79 5.37
N VAL A 100 19.55 12.57 5.62
CA VAL A 100 18.90 11.36 5.09
C VAL A 100 17.49 11.24 5.68
N ALA A 101 17.32 11.43 6.99
CA ALA A 101 16.02 11.38 7.64
C ALA A 101 15.03 12.44 7.10
N GLU A 102 15.49 13.69 6.90
CA GLU A 102 14.67 14.75 6.30
C GLU A 102 14.21 14.37 4.88
N THR A 103 15.10 13.81 4.07
CA THR A 103 14.80 13.44 2.68
C THR A 103 13.81 12.26 2.62
N VAL A 104 13.95 11.27 3.51
CA VAL A 104 12.98 10.18 3.68
C VAL A 104 11.61 10.73 4.07
N ALA A 105 11.54 11.65 5.03
CA ALA A 105 10.30 12.27 5.46
C ALA A 105 9.60 13.01 4.29
N ALA A 106 10.37 13.78 3.51
CA ALA A 106 9.84 14.49 2.34
C ALA A 106 9.30 13.53 1.28
N HIS A 107 9.99 12.41 1.03
CA HIS A 107 9.52 11.37 0.11
C HIS A 107 8.23 10.70 0.57
N LEU A 108 8.17 10.25 1.84
CA LEU A 108 6.97 9.62 2.41
C LEU A 108 5.76 10.55 2.41
N GLN A 109 5.97 11.85 2.66
CA GLN A 109 4.89 12.85 2.56
C GLN A 109 4.40 13.04 1.12
N ARG A 110 5.30 12.99 0.12
CA ARG A 110 4.96 13.12 -1.29
C ARG A 110 4.14 11.94 -1.79
N GLU A 111 4.50 10.71 -1.39
CA GLU A 111 3.73 9.51 -1.72
C GLU A 111 2.35 9.51 -1.05
N ARG A 112 2.26 9.92 0.23
CA ARG A 112 0.97 10.04 0.93
C ARG A 112 0.04 11.11 0.35
N GLY A 113 0.59 12.25 -0.11
CA GLY A 113 -0.19 13.34 -0.70
C GLY A 113 -0.76 13.02 -2.09
N HIS A 114 -0.15 12.05 -2.79
CA HIS A 114 -0.54 11.67 -4.14
C HIS A 114 -1.91 10.96 -4.18
N GLY A 115 -2.26 10.18 -3.15
CA GLY A 115 -3.54 9.45 -3.11
C GLY A 115 -4.76 10.36 -2.99
N LEU A 116 -4.75 11.30 -2.04
CA LEU A 116 -5.90 12.20 -1.80
C LEU A 116 -6.11 13.18 -2.96
N LEU A 117 -5.02 13.75 -3.50
CA LEU A 117 -5.09 14.69 -4.61
C LEU A 117 -5.49 14.00 -5.92
N ALA A 118 -4.99 12.78 -6.19
CA ALA A 118 -5.42 11.99 -7.35
C ALA A 118 -6.91 11.63 -7.25
N MET A 119 -7.39 11.19 -6.07
CA MET A 119 -8.81 10.90 -5.82
C MET A 119 -9.69 12.12 -6.11
N LEU A 120 -9.29 13.31 -5.63
CA LEU A 120 -10.03 14.55 -5.86
C LEU A 120 -10.03 14.97 -7.34
N GLN A 121 -8.95 14.73 -8.06
CA GLN A 121 -8.85 15.04 -9.50
C GLN A 121 -9.71 14.09 -10.36
N GLU A 122 -9.76 12.82 -10.01
CA GLU A 122 -10.62 11.82 -10.67
C GLU A 122 -12.10 12.10 -10.40
N TRP A 123 -12.46 12.44 -9.17
CA TRP A 123 -13.82 12.85 -8.82
C TRP A 123 -14.28 14.08 -9.64
N ARG A 124 -13.39 15.07 -9.83
CA ARG A 124 -13.68 16.27 -10.63
C ARG A 124 -13.85 15.98 -12.14
N ARG A 125 -13.20 14.95 -12.68
CA ARG A 125 -13.31 14.57 -14.11
C ARG A 125 -14.45 13.58 -14.39
N ALA A 126 -14.92 12.86 -13.38
CA ALA A 126 -15.99 11.88 -13.56
C ALA A 126 -17.27 12.55 -14.09
N PRO A 127 -17.85 12.10 -15.21
CA PRO A 127 -19.04 12.72 -15.80
C PRO A 127 -20.26 12.67 -14.87
N TRP A 128 -20.29 11.71 -13.94
CA TRP A 128 -21.34 11.55 -12.95
C TRP A 128 -21.28 12.57 -11.81
N SER A 129 -20.15 13.24 -11.61
CA SER A 129 -19.98 14.26 -10.55
C SER A 129 -20.95 15.44 -10.75
N ARG A 130 -21.17 15.87 -12.00
CA ARG A 130 -22.13 16.94 -12.35
C ARG A 130 -23.57 16.53 -12.07
N ALA A 131 -23.91 15.28 -12.38
CA ALA A 131 -25.23 14.73 -12.08
C ALA A 131 -25.45 14.61 -10.57
N MET A 132 -24.43 14.19 -9.81
CA MET A 132 -24.48 14.05 -8.36
C MET A 132 -24.61 15.40 -7.64
N LEU A 133 -23.94 16.44 -8.12
CA LEU A 133 -24.14 17.82 -7.67
C LEU A 133 -25.59 18.28 -7.92
N GLY A 134 -26.16 17.97 -9.08
CA GLY A 134 -27.56 18.27 -9.40
C GLY A 134 -28.53 17.56 -8.45
N VAL A 135 -28.31 16.28 -8.16
CA VAL A 135 -29.12 15.50 -7.20
C VAL A 135 -29.01 16.09 -5.79
N ALA A 136 -27.80 16.44 -5.34
CA ALA A 136 -27.59 17.07 -4.05
C ALA A 136 -28.33 18.42 -3.96
N THR A 137 -28.28 19.25 -5.00
CA THR A 137 -29.03 20.52 -5.03
C THR A 137 -30.54 20.32 -5.01
N LEU A 138 -31.06 19.29 -5.69
CA LEU A 138 -32.48 18.96 -5.69
C LEU A 138 -32.96 18.49 -4.32
N LEU A 139 -32.19 17.65 -3.64
CA LEU A 139 -32.50 17.17 -2.29
C LEU A 139 -32.52 18.33 -1.29
N VAL A 140 -31.56 19.25 -1.37
CA VAL A 140 -31.54 20.46 -0.52
C VAL A 140 -32.75 21.35 -0.81
N ALA A 141 -33.06 21.59 -2.09
CA ALA A 141 -34.22 22.38 -2.49
C ALA A 141 -35.54 21.75 -2.02
N LEU A 142 -35.69 20.43 -2.14
CA LEU A 142 -36.86 19.69 -1.68
C LEU A 142 -37.01 19.75 -0.16
N GLY A 143 -35.89 19.64 0.58
CA GLY A 143 -35.88 19.80 2.04
C GLY A 143 -36.28 21.21 2.47
N LEU A 144 -35.79 22.25 1.79
CA LEU A 144 -36.18 23.64 2.05
C LEU A 144 -37.67 23.87 1.73
N LEU A 145 -38.17 23.32 0.63
CA LEU A 145 -39.60 23.39 0.27
C LEU A 145 -40.47 22.68 1.30
N TYR A 146 -40.05 21.50 1.78
CA TYR A 146 -40.74 20.79 2.84
C TYR A 146 -40.81 21.63 4.12
N LEU A 147 -39.70 22.27 4.50
CA LEU A 147 -39.66 23.17 5.67
C LEU A 147 -40.61 24.37 5.52
N LEU A 148 -40.65 25.01 4.34
CA LEU A 148 -41.57 26.11 4.04
C LEU A 148 -43.05 25.69 4.08
N LEU A 149 -43.34 24.46 3.62
CA LEU A 149 -44.69 23.90 3.66
C LEU A 149 -45.09 23.50 5.09
N SER A 150 -44.16 22.99 5.90
CA SER A 150 -44.44 22.70 7.30
C SER A 150 -44.73 23.97 8.11
N THR A 151 -44.00 25.05 7.87
CA THR A 151 -44.24 26.33 8.56
C THR A 151 -45.56 26.97 8.15
N HIS A 152 -45.92 26.92 6.85
CA HIS A 152 -47.20 27.46 6.37
C HIS A 152 -48.41 26.58 6.79
N ARG A 153 -48.19 25.29 7.05
CA ARG A 153 -49.24 24.38 7.57
C ARG A 153 -49.54 24.64 9.05
N GLU A 154 -48.59 25.18 9.82
CA GLU A 154 -48.79 25.62 11.19
C GLU A 154 -49.61 26.93 11.28
N ASP A 155 -49.53 27.81 10.28
CA ASP A 155 -50.32 29.05 10.23
C ASP A 155 -51.82 28.86 9.89
N GLY A 156 -52.23 27.64 9.52
CA GLY A 156 -53.60 27.32 9.08
C GLY A 156 -54.50 26.64 10.11
N LEU A 157 -54.04 26.45 11.36
CA LEU A 157 -54.77 25.67 12.39
C LEU A 157 -54.85 26.43 13.72
N GLY A 158 -55.11 27.73 13.63
CA GLY A 158 -55.27 28.62 14.78
C GLY A 158 -56.53 29.48 14.72
N ASP A 159 -57.69 28.94 14.33
CA ASP A 159 -58.98 29.52 14.75
C ASP A 159 -60.13 28.49 14.66
N VAL A 160 -60.37 27.77 15.75
CA VAL A 160 -61.71 27.27 16.10
C VAL A 160 -61.86 27.41 17.62
N ASN A 161 -62.42 28.55 18.01
CA ASN A 161 -62.88 28.86 19.36
C ASN A 161 -64.06 27.96 19.77
N PRO A 162 -64.03 27.33 20.95
CA PRO A 162 -65.23 26.94 21.68
C PRO A 162 -65.46 27.87 22.88
N ASP A 163 -66.44 28.76 22.71
CA ASP A 163 -67.40 29.34 23.67
C ASP A 163 -67.75 30.79 23.29
#